data_AF-A0A2T5JTC3-F1
#
_entry.id   AF-A0A2T5JTC3-F1
#
_cell.length_a   1.000
_cell.length_b   1.000
_cell.length_c   1.000
_cell.angle_alpha   90.00
_cell.angle_beta   90.00
_cell.angle_gamma   90.00
#
_symmetry.space_group_name_H-M   'P 1'
#
loop_
_entity.id
_entity.type
_entity.pdbx_description
1 polymer ?
#
loop_
_entity_poly.entity_id
_entity_poly.type
_entity_poly.pdbx_seq_one_letter_code
_entity_poly.pdbx_strand_id
1 'polypeptide(L)'
;MAREARGEQRGLLLLTAHRAKGLEFDHVAILDGGWDRPSRGEDADAPRRLFYVAMTRARSSLTVLAQGRHPFLRSAGGAVLPREVSPDPTSLPDARRRIIAPDPRLVDLSFAGRLRDGDPSLAAIAEAAVGDPVTLSRHGDRWLILDGRERVLGRMAKAFAPPDLGSVIRGEIAVVLQWRRDDGDDAYRHLIRRDEWDVVLPELDPFSRWSG
;
A
#
# COMPACT_ATOMS: atom_id res chain seq x y z
N MET A 1 -16.47 22.65 -3.64
CA MET A 1 -17.25 22.11 -4.78
C MET A 1 -16.29 21.28 -5.62
N ALA A 2 -16.19 19.98 -5.32
CA ALA A 2 -15.23 19.08 -5.98
C ALA A 2 -15.83 18.56 -7.29
N ARG A 3 -15.11 18.77 -8.38
CA ARG A 3 -15.52 18.43 -9.74
C ARG A 3 -15.31 16.92 -9.93
N GLU A 4 -16.41 16.18 -10.10
CA GLU A 4 -16.43 14.75 -10.40
C GLU A 4 -15.72 14.48 -11.73
N ALA A 5 -14.68 13.64 -11.71
CA ALA A 5 -14.15 13.03 -12.91
C ALA A 5 -15.10 11.91 -13.36
N ARG A 6 -16.02 12.25 -14.28
CA ARG A 6 -16.74 11.24 -15.08
C ARG A 6 -15.83 10.72 -16.19
N GLY A 7 -15.07 9.67 -15.87
CA GLY A 7 -14.55 8.72 -16.86
C GLY A 7 -15.36 7.43 -16.77
N GLU A 8 -15.61 6.76 -17.90
CA GLU A 8 -16.11 5.38 -17.89
C GLU A 8 -15.25 4.54 -16.94
N GLN A 9 -15.85 3.97 -15.89
CA GLN A 9 -15.13 3.09 -14.95
C GLN A 9 -14.76 1.80 -15.67
N ARG A 10 -13.56 1.76 -16.27
CA ARG A 10 -12.97 0.55 -16.89
C ARG A 10 -12.17 -0.30 -15.89
N GLY A 11 -12.49 -0.21 -14.60
CA GLY A 11 -11.77 -0.91 -13.53
C GLY A 11 -12.66 -1.23 -12.33
N LEU A 12 -12.19 -2.14 -11.48
CA LEU A 12 -12.86 -2.48 -10.22
C LEU A 12 -12.70 -1.34 -9.20
N LEU A 13 -13.80 -0.90 -8.61
CA LEU A 13 -13.81 0.13 -7.58
C LEU A 13 -13.77 -0.52 -6.19
N LEU A 14 -12.67 -0.37 -5.46
CA LEU A 14 -12.55 -0.83 -4.09
C LEU A 14 -12.92 0.28 -3.11
N LEU A 15 -13.94 0.05 -2.29
CA LEU A 15 -14.43 0.99 -1.29
C LEU A 15 -14.65 0.31 0.05
N THR A 16 -14.59 1.09 1.13
CA THR A 16 -15.20 0.67 2.39
C THR A 16 -16.72 0.70 2.28
N ALA A 17 -17.41 -0.19 3.00
CA ALA A 17 -18.88 -0.21 3.00
C ALA A 17 -19.51 1.14 3.40
N HIS A 18 -18.84 1.89 4.28
CA HIS A 18 -19.25 3.25 4.66
C HIS A 18 -19.25 4.22 3.47
N ARG A 19 -18.21 4.17 2.62
CA ARG A 19 -18.09 5.03 1.44
C ARG A 19 -19.03 4.64 0.31
N ALA A 20 -19.55 3.42 0.33
CA ALA A 20 -20.53 2.96 -0.65
C ALA A 20 -21.95 3.49 -0.38
N LYS A 21 -22.21 4.09 0.79
CA LYS A 21 -23.53 4.63 1.14
C LYS A 21 -23.95 5.72 0.14
N GLY A 22 -25.16 5.57 -0.43
CA GLY A 22 -25.70 6.50 -1.43
C GLY A 22 -25.22 6.26 -2.86
N LEU A 23 -24.33 5.28 -3.07
CA LEU A 23 -23.93 4.80 -4.39
C LEU A 23 -24.68 3.51 -4.73
N GLU A 24 -24.78 3.18 -6.01
CA GLU A 24 -25.30 1.90 -6.49
C GLU A 24 -24.45 1.40 -7.64
N PHE A 25 -24.31 0.08 -7.74
CA PHE A 25 -23.47 -0.60 -8.72
C PHE A 25 -24.22 -1.81 -9.28
N ASP A 26 -24.01 -2.13 -10.55
CA ASP A 26 -24.66 -3.29 -11.15
C ASP A 26 -24.16 -4.60 -10.50
N HIS A 27 -22.88 -4.67 -10.16
CA HIS A 27 -22.25 -5.84 -9.53
C HIS A 27 -21.48 -5.41 -8.28
N VAL A 28 -21.74 -6.06 -7.14
CA VAL A 28 -21.03 -5.81 -5.88
C VAL A 28 -20.42 -7.11 -5.38
N ALA A 29 -19.13 -7.06 -5.03
CA ALA A 29 -18.46 -8.11 -4.28
C ALA A 29 -18.15 -7.59 -2.88
N ILE A 30 -18.64 -8.27 -1.85
CA ILE A 30 -18.31 -7.99 -0.44
C ILE A 30 -17.25 -8.99 0.00
N LEU A 31 -16.08 -8.49 0.37
CA LEU A 31 -14.97 -9.29 0.88
C LEU A 31 -15.19 -9.63 2.36
N ASP A 32 -14.56 -10.72 2.82
CA ASP A 32 -14.52 -11.01 4.24
C ASP A 32 -13.73 -9.93 4.97
N GLY A 33 -14.25 -9.47 6.11
CA GLY A 33 -13.84 -8.20 6.71
C GLY A 33 -14.02 -8.10 8.21
N GLY A 34 -14.17 -9.23 8.92
CA GLY A 34 -14.38 -9.22 10.37
C GLY A 34 -15.72 -8.57 10.75
N TRP A 35 -16.77 -8.92 10.01
CA TRP A 35 -18.14 -8.41 10.16
C TRP A 35 -18.79 -8.71 11.53
N ASP A 36 -18.14 -9.50 12.37
CA ASP A 36 -18.51 -9.85 13.74
C ASP A 36 -18.03 -8.81 14.78
N ARG A 37 -17.18 -7.84 14.39
CA ARG A 37 -16.55 -6.89 15.32
C ARG A 37 -17.13 -5.48 15.16
N PRO A 38 -17.86 -4.95 16.16
CA PRO A 38 -18.28 -3.55 16.16
C PRO A 38 -17.09 -2.61 16.35
N SER A 39 -17.17 -1.40 15.78
CA SER A 39 -16.15 -0.37 16.02
C SER A 39 -16.29 0.21 17.43
N ARG A 40 -15.27 0.94 17.89
CA ARG A 40 -15.26 1.53 19.24
C ARG A 40 -16.43 2.50 19.41
N GLY A 41 -17.32 2.21 20.34
CA GLY A 41 -18.48 3.04 20.67
C GLY A 41 -19.73 2.77 19.82
N GLU A 42 -19.70 1.75 18.96
CA GLU A 42 -20.88 1.31 18.20
C GLU A 42 -21.64 0.20 18.95
N ASP A 43 -22.95 0.09 18.68
CA ASP A 43 -23.75 -1.03 19.16
C ASP A 43 -23.42 -2.33 18.40
N ALA A 44 -23.77 -3.46 19.02
CA ALA A 44 -23.46 -4.80 18.49
C ALA A 44 -24.07 -5.09 17.11
N ASP A 45 -25.13 -4.38 16.70
CA ASP A 45 -25.76 -4.54 15.40
C ASP A 45 -25.23 -3.58 14.33
N ALA A 46 -24.30 -2.67 14.66
CA ALA A 46 -23.73 -1.74 13.70
C ALA A 46 -23.06 -2.45 12.49
N PRO A 47 -22.25 -3.52 12.67
CA PRO A 47 -21.71 -4.27 11.54
C PRO A 47 -22.78 -4.93 10.67
N ARG A 48 -23.88 -5.40 11.28
CA ARG A 48 -25.03 -5.99 10.56
C ARG A 48 -25.71 -4.94 9.68
N ARG A 49 -25.96 -3.73 10.22
CA ARG A 49 -26.56 -2.63 9.45
C ARG A 49 -25.65 -2.18 8.31
N LEU A 50 -24.35 -2.09 8.57
CA LEU A 50 -23.37 -1.74 7.55
C LEU A 50 -23.29 -2.79 6.44
N PHE A 51 -23.32 -4.07 6.80
CA PHE A 51 -23.35 -5.18 5.86
C PHE A 51 -24.61 -5.12 4.98
N TYR A 52 -25.78 -4.87 5.57
CA TYR A 52 -27.02 -4.65 4.82
C TYR A 52 -26.93 -3.47 3.84
N VAL A 53 -26.34 -2.35 4.27
CA VAL A 53 -26.09 -1.20 3.39
C VAL A 53 -25.24 -1.62 2.19
N ALA A 54 -24.13 -2.34 2.43
CA ALA A 54 -23.26 -2.83 1.35
C ALA A 54 -23.99 -3.77 0.38
N MET A 55 -24.81 -4.71 0.90
CA MET A 55 -25.62 -5.61 0.07
C MET A 55 -26.58 -4.85 -0.84
N THR A 56 -27.28 -3.86 -0.30
CA THR A 56 -28.28 -3.07 -1.05
C THR A 56 -27.68 -2.10 -2.06
N ARG A 57 -26.34 -2.01 -2.19
CA ARG A 57 -25.72 -1.24 -3.28
C ARG A 57 -25.73 -2.02 -4.60
N ALA A 58 -25.98 -3.32 -4.58
CA ALA A 58 -26.04 -4.17 -5.76
C ALA A 58 -27.39 -4.05 -6.48
N ARG A 59 -27.37 -3.71 -7.78
CA ARG A 59 -28.57 -3.64 -8.62
C ARG A 59 -28.85 -4.95 -9.36
N SER A 60 -27.80 -5.68 -9.77
CA SER A 60 -27.92 -6.89 -10.60
C SER A 60 -27.37 -8.13 -9.93
N SER A 61 -26.13 -8.11 -9.41
CA SER A 61 -25.56 -9.25 -8.70
C SER A 61 -24.78 -8.88 -7.45
N LEU A 62 -24.90 -9.74 -6.44
CA LEU A 62 -24.19 -9.66 -5.17
C LEU A 62 -23.38 -10.94 -4.97
N THR A 63 -22.07 -10.79 -4.80
CA THR A 63 -21.16 -11.85 -4.40
C THR A 63 -20.67 -11.54 -2.98
N VAL A 64 -20.76 -12.51 -2.08
CA VAL A 64 -20.16 -12.39 -0.74
C VAL A 64 -19.11 -13.47 -0.58
N LEU A 65 -17.90 -13.06 -0.20
CA LEU A 65 -16.78 -13.93 0.10
C LEU A 65 -16.65 -14.03 1.63
N ALA A 66 -16.47 -15.25 2.14
CA ALA A 66 -16.28 -15.52 3.55
C ALA A 66 -15.28 -16.66 3.74
N GLN A 67 -14.42 -16.55 4.75
CA GLN A 67 -13.56 -17.62 5.21
C GLN A 67 -14.35 -18.45 6.22
N GLY A 68 -14.97 -19.54 5.74
CA GLY A 68 -15.87 -20.36 6.54
C GLY A 68 -17.27 -19.75 6.65
N ARG A 69 -17.89 -19.83 7.84
CA ARG A 69 -19.26 -19.37 8.04
C ARG A 69 -19.32 -17.86 8.31
N HIS A 70 -19.92 -17.11 7.39
CA HIS A 70 -20.15 -15.67 7.58
C HIS A 70 -21.14 -15.41 8.73
N PRO A 71 -20.92 -14.40 9.61
CA PRO A 71 -21.75 -14.16 10.81
C PRO A 71 -23.21 -13.81 10.49
N PHE A 72 -23.47 -13.18 9.33
CA PHE A 72 -24.81 -12.72 8.96
C PHE A 72 -25.49 -13.56 7.89
N LEU A 73 -24.73 -14.35 7.12
CA LEU A 73 -25.32 -15.20 6.10
C LEU A 73 -25.66 -16.54 6.73
N ARG A 74 -26.93 -16.94 6.61
CA ARG A 74 -27.35 -18.30 6.88
C ARG A 74 -27.61 -18.95 5.52
N SER A 75 -27.22 -20.20 5.36
CA SER A 75 -27.61 -21.01 4.20
C SER A 75 -29.11 -21.23 4.24
N ALA A 76 -29.89 -20.27 3.74
CA ALA A 76 -31.34 -20.31 3.84
C ALA A 76 -31.96 -19.76 2.55
N GLY A 77 -32.37 -20.68 1.67
CA GLY A 77 -33.28 -20.41 0.56
C GLY A 77 -32.69 -20.59 -0.84
N GLY A 78 -33.56 -20.81 -1.83
CA GLY A 78 -33.20 -21.04 -3.23
C GLY A 78 -32.65 -19.83 -4.00
N ALA A 79 -32.50 -18.67 -3.34
CA ALA A 79 -31.96 -17.44 -3.94
C ALA A 79 -30.45 -17.24 -3.68
N VAL A 80 -29.82 -18.11 -2.89
CA VAL A 80 -28.38 -18.07 -2.60
C VAL A 80 -27.72 -19.28 -3.26
N LEU A 81 -26.72 -19.04 -4.10
CA LEU A 81 -25.89 -20.09 -4.68
C LEU A 81 -24.59 -20.19 -3.85
N PRO A 82 -24.49 -21.11 -2.87
CA PRO A 82 -23.24 -21.34 -2.16
C PRO A 82 -22.21 -21.95 -3.12
N ARG A 83 -21.00 -21.39 -3.11
CA ARG A 83 -19.84 -21.95 -3.83
C ARG A 83 -18.70 -22.08 -2.84
N GLU A 84 -18.27 -23.30 -2.57
CA GLU A 84 -17.00 -23.54 -1.91
C GLU A 84 -15.89 -23.42 -2.94
N VAL A 85 -14.95 -22.50 -2.68
CA VAL A 85 -13.79 -22.28 -3.54
C VAL A 85 -12.56 -22.60 -2.72
N SER A 86 -11.83 -23.63 -3.15
CA SER A 86 -10.47 -23.89 -2.69
C SER A 86 -9.54 -23.10 -3.59
N PRO A 87 -8.94 -21.99 -3.12
CA PRO A 87 -7.99 -21.25 -3.94
C PRO A 87 -6.80 -22.16 -4.24
N ASP A 88 -6.46 -22.32 -5.52
CA ASP A 88 -5.21 -22.95 -5.92
C ASP A 88 -4.12 -21.86 -5.91
N PRO A 89 -3.18 -21.87 -4.94
CA PRO A 89 -2.13 -20.86 -4.88
C PRO A 89 -1.17 -20.92 -6.07
N THR A 90 -1.16 -22.03 -6.82
CA THR A 90 -0.34 -22.19 -8.02
C THR A 90 -1.00 -21.59 -9.26
N SER A 91 -2.33 -21.42 -9.25
CA SER A 91 -3.08 -20.73 -10.32
C SER A 91 -2.82 -19.21 -10.36
N LEU A 92 -2.30 -18.66 -9.27
CA LEU A 92 -1.83 -17.28 -9.17
C LEU A 92 -0.36 -17.30 -8.76
N PRO A 93 0.57 -17.60 -9.69
CA PRO A 93 2.00 -17.66 -9.37
C PRO A 93 2.51 -16.35 -8.72
N ASP A 94 1.88 -15.21 -9.04
CA ASP A 94 2.16 -13.90 -8.48
C ASP A 94 1.31 -13.51 -7.24
N ALA A 95 0.40 -14.36 -6.72
CA ALA A 95 -0.39 -14.04 -5.51
C ALA A 95 0.45 -13.94 -4.23
N ARG A 96 1.75 -14.29 -4.30
CA ARG A 96 2.73 -14.08 -3.22
C ARG A 96 3.48 -12.76 -3.35
N ARG A 97 3.24 -11.96 -4.40
CA ARG A 97 3.84 -10.62 -4.52
C ARG A 97 3.27 -9.74 -3.42
N ARG A 98 4.13 -9.43 -2.45
CA ARG A 98 3.82 -8.49 -1.39
C ARG A 98 4.44 -7.17 -1.75
N ILE A 99 3.69 -6.34 -2.46
CA ILE A 99 4.17 -5.00 -2.80
C ILE A 99 4.14 -4.12 -1.55
N ILE A 100 5.29 -3.53 -1.20
CA ILE A 100 5.39 -2.45 -0.23
C ILE A 100 5.27 -1.15 -1.03
N ALA A 101 4.12 -0.50 -0.93
CA ALA A 101 3.85 0.76 -1.60
C ALA A 101 4.83 1.86 -1.16
N PRO A 102 5.07 2.89 -2.00
CA PRO A 102 5.92 4.03 -1.66
C PRO A 102 5.26 4.90 -0.58
N ASP A 103 5.51 4.58 0.68
CA ASP A 103 5.02 5.32 1.85
C ASP A 103 6.16 6.19 2.44
N PRO A 104 6.00 7.54 2.47
CA PRO A 104 6.96 8.44 3.11
C PRO A 104 7.35 8.05 4.53
N ARG A 105 6.44 7.41 5.29
CA ARG A 105 6.70 6.99 6.69
C ARG A 105 7.74 5.86 6.80
N LEU A 106 7.98 5.14 5.71
CA LEU A 106 8.95 4.04 5.67
C LEU A 106 10.35 4.51 5.28
N VAL A 107 10.52 5.77 4.86
CA VAL A 107 11.78 6.36 4.40
C VAL A 107 12.24 7.46 5.36
N ASP A 108 13.55 7.63 5.50
CA ASP A 108 14.09 8.80 6.19
C ASP A 108 14.10 10.02 5.27
N LEU A 109 13.03 10.80 5.37
CA LEU A 109 12.80 11.99 4.53
C LEU A 109 13.88 13.07 4.67
N SER A 110 14.64 13.05 5.78
CA SER A 110 15.71 14.02 6.05
C SER A 110 17.10 13.51 5.65
N PHE A 111 17.21 12.34 4.99
CA PHE A 111 18.49 11.75 4.59
C PHE A 111 19.35 12.72 3.78
N ALA A 112 18.87 13.11 2.60
CA ALA A 112 19.60 13.99 1.70
C ALA A 112 19.79 15.38 2.32
N GLY A 113 18.82 15.87 3.10
CA GLY A 113 18.91 17.13 3.83
C GLY A 113 20.10 17.25 4.79
N ARG A 114 20.61 16.13 5.34
CA ARG A 114 21.74 16.11 6.29
C ARG A 114 23.12 15.92 5.65
N LEU A 115 23.18 15.54 4.37
CA LEU A 115 24.44 15.22 3.71
C LEU A 115 25.33 16.46 3.58
N ARG A 116 26.65 16.28 3.61
CA ARG A 116 27.58 17.37 3.30
C ARG A 116 27.55 17.70 1.81
N ASP A 117 28.02 18.88 1.45
CA ASP A 117 28.19 19.21 0.03
C ASP A 117 29.26 18.31 -0.60
N GLY A 118 29.04 17.93 -1.86
CA GLY A 118 29.89 16.97 -2.58
C GLY A 118 29.71 15.50 -2.17
N ASP A 119 28.71 15.17 -1.33
CA ASP A 119 28.37 13.77 -1.07
C ASP A 119 27.86 13.10 -2.37
N PRO A 120 28.43 11.95 -2.80
CA PRO A 120 28.02 11.27 -4.03
C PRO A 120 26.53 10.91 -4.09
N SER A 121 25.90 10.72 -2.93
CA SER A 121 24.46 10.41 -2.86
C SER A 121 23.60 11.56 -3.39
N LEU A 122 24.06 12.82 -3.27
CA LEU A 122 23.32 13.98 -3.79
C LEU A 122 23.25 13.94 -5.31
N ALA A 123 24.36 13.61 -5.98
CA ALA A 123 24.39 13.45 -7.42
C ALA A 123 23.57 12.23 -7.88
N ALA A 124 23.64 11.12 -7.15
CA ALA A 124 22.86 9.92 -7.45
C ALA A 124 21.34 10.19 -7.33
N ILE A 125 20.91 10.91 -6.30
CA ILE A 125 19.50 11.31 -6.13
C ILE A 125 19.04 12.25 -7.24
N ALA A 126 19.86 13.23 -7.62
CA ALA A 126 19.53 14.18 -8.69
C ALA A 126 19.42 13.51 -10.07
N GLU A 127 20.14 12.39 -10.29
CA GLU A 127 20.06 11.59 -11.51
C GLU A 127 18.90 10.58 -11.50
N ALA A 128 18.28 10.33 -10.36
CA ALA A 128 17.30 9.26 -10.18
C ALA A 128 15.94 9.62 -10.79
N ALA A 129 15.34 8.69 -11.52
CA ALA A 129 14.04 8.85 -12.18
C ALA A 129 13.04 7.79 -11.72
N VAL A 130 11.74 8.12 -11.82
CA VAL A 130 10.67 7.15 -11.60
C VAL A 130 10.79 6.00 -12.60
N GLY A 131 10.67 4.77 -12.10
CA GLY A 131 10.90 3.53 -12.85
C GLY A 131 12.33 2.99 -12.77
N ASP A 132 13.29 3.74 -12.22
CA ASP A 132 14.65 3.24 -12.07
C ASP A 132 14.70 2.09 -11.06
N PRO A 133 15.48 1.02 -11.32
CA PRO A 133 15.57 -0.12 -10.43
C PRO A 133 16.31 0.24 -9.14
N VAL A 134 15.81 -0.27 -8.01
CA VAL A 134 16.44 -0.14 -6.70
C VAL A 134 16.59 -1.46 -5.97
N THR A 135 17.57 -1.50 -5.07
CA THR A 135 17.74 -2.59 -4.11
C THR A 135 17.84 -2.04 -2.70
N LEU A 136 17.37 -2.82 -1.71
CA LEU A 136 17.66 -2.54 -0.30
C LEU A 136 18.79 -3.43 0.19
N SER A 137 19.80 -2.79 0.79
CA SER A 137 20.90 -3.46 1.48
C SER A 137 20.95 -3.03 2.94
N ARG A 138 21.26 -3.97 3.83
CA ARG A 138 21.37 -3.69 5.27
C ARG A 138 22.80 -3.24 5.61
N HIS A 139 22.94 -2.01 6.09
CA HIS A 139 24.19 -1.44 6.57
C HIS A 139 24.03 -1.03 8.04
N GLY A 140 24.57 -1.83 8.95
CA GLY A 140 24.42 -1.62 10.40
C GLY A 140 22.96 -1.78 10.86
N ASP A 141 22.41 -0.76 11.51
CA ASP A 141 21.03 -0.74 12.00
C ASP A 141 20.01 -0.22 10.96
N ARG A 142 20.45 0.16 9.75
CA ARG A 142 19.59 0.75 8.72
C ARG A 142 19.61 -0.03 7.41
N TRP A 143 18.53 0.12 6.65
CA TRP A 143 18.45 -0.30 5.26
C TRP A 143 18.72 0.90 4.36
N LEU A 144 19.65 0.75 3.43
CA LEU A 144 19.96 1.74 2.40
C LEU A 144 19.19 1.41 1.13
N ILE A 145 18.74 2.45 0.42
CA ILE A 145 18.16 2.36 -0.91
C ILE A 145 19.30 2.60 -1.89
N LEU A 146 19.59 1.62 -2.74
CA LEU A 146 20.68 1.66 -3.70
C LEU A 146 20.13 1.65 -5.13
N ASP A 147 20.74 2.46 -6.02
CA ASP A 147 20.47 2.39 -7.45
C ASP A 147 21.15 1.18 -8.12
N GLY A 148 20.95 0.99 -9.42
CA GLY A 148 21.59 -0.07 -10.20
C GLY A 148 23.12 0.02 -10.31
N ARG A 149 23.73 1.13 -9.86
CA ARG A 149 25.20 1.34 -9.79
C ARG A 149 25.73 1.24 -8.35
N GLU A 150 24.92 0.72 -7.42
CA GLU A 150 25.21 0.62 -5.98
C GLU A 150 25.46 1.96 -5.28
N ARG A 151 24.98 3.08 -5.84
CA ARG A 151 25.03 4.39 -5.20
C ARG A 151 23.83 4.55 -4.27
N VAL A 152 24.05 5.22 -3.14
CA VAL A 152 23.00 5.45 -2.14
C VAL A 152 22.04 6.53 -2.61
N LEU A 153 20.77 6.18 -2.73
CA LEU A 153 19.66 7.12 -3.01
C LEU A 153 18.93 7.56 -1.74
N GLY A 154 19.08 6.81 -0.66
CA GLY A 154 18.35 7.09 0.57
C GLY A 154 18.54 6.02 1.62
N ARG A 155 17.77 6.13 2.71
CA ARG A 155 17.68 5.09 3.74
C ARG A 155 16.26 4.93 4.22
N MET A 156 15.91 3.71 4.62
CA MET A 156 14.64 3.42 5.26
C MET A 156 14.60 4.00 6.69
N ALA A 157 13.39 4.28 7.17
CA ALA A 157 13.13 4.70 8.54
C ALA A 157 13.61 3.64 9.55
N LYS A 158 13.88 4.03 10.80
CA LYS A 158 14.45 3.11 11.82
C LYS A 158 13.51 1.95 12.13
N ALA A 159 12.21 2.23 12.09
CA ALA A 159 11.16 1.26 12.36
C ALA A 159 10.89 0.32 11.17
N PHE A 160 11.52 0.55 10.02
CA PHE A 160 11.35 -0.34 8.88
C PHE A 160 11.99 -1.69 9.17
N ALA A 161 11.13 -2.71 9.25
CA ALA A 161 11.52 -4.11 9.36
C ALA A 161 10.95 -4.85 8.14
N PRO A 162 11.80 -5.43 7.29
CA PRO A 162 11.30 -6.15 6.14
C PRO A 162 10.58 -7.45 6.55
N PRO A 163 9.62 -7.94 5.75
CA PRO A 163 8.85 -9.14 6.07
C PRO A 163 9.68 -10.42 6.15
N ASP A 164 10.77 -10.51 5.38
CA ASP A 164 11.70 -11.65 5.35
C ASP A 164 13.14 -11.11 5.37
N LEU A 165 13.98 -11.67 6.25
CA LEU A 165 15.36 -11.23 6.49
C LEU A 165 16.39 -11.94 5.59
N GLY A 166 15.94 -12.88 4.74
CA GLY A 166 16.82 -13.76 3.96
C GLY A 166 17.10 -13.35 2.51
N SER A 167 16.36 -12.40 1.92
CA SER A 167 16.49 -12.02 0.51
C SER A 167 16.90 -10.56 0.30
N VAL A 168 17.63 -10.30 -0.79
CA VAL A 168 17.78 -8.94 -1.33
C VAL A 168 16.40 -8.44 -1.73
N ILE A 169 15.97 -7.34 -1.11
CA ILE A 169 14.69 -6.72 -1.44
C ILE A 169 14.93 -5.81 -2.65
N ARG A 170 14.06 -5.95 -3.66
CA ARG A 170 14.18 -5.23 -4.91
C ARG A 170 12.92 -4.41 -5.15
N GLY A 171 13.02 -3.46 -6.05
CA GLY A 171 11.91 -2.60 -6.40
C GLY A 171 12.30 -1.61 -7.48
N GLU A 172 11.48 -0.59 -7.61
CA GLU A 172 11.73 0.56 -8.46
C GLU A 172 11.42 1.85 -7.72
N ILE A 173 11.97 2.95 -8.21
CA ILE A 173 11.59 4.29 -7.75
C ILE A 173 10.16 4.54 -8.22
N ALA A 174 9.20 4.55 -7.31
CA ALA A 174 7.82 4.85 -7.68
C ALA A 174 7.52 6.36 -7.61
N VAL A 175 8.20 7.08 -6.70
CA VAL A 175 8.02 8.53 -6.54
C VAL A 175 9.36 9.19 -6.18
N VAL A 176 9.62 10.36 -6.78
CA VAL A 176 10.61 11.33 -6.30
C VAL A 176 9.86 12.53 -5.76
N LEU A 177 9.99 12.80 -4.46
CA LEU A 177 9.33 13.91 -3.78
C LEU A 177 10.32 15.03 -3.51
N GLN A 178 9.92 16.26 -3.78
CA GLN A 178 10.63 17.42 -3.27
C GLN A 178 10.25 17.64 -1.80
N TRP A 179 11.25 17.82 -0.94
CA TRP A 179 11.09 18.00 0.51
C TRP A 179 11.78 19.28 0.96
N ARG A 180 11.19 19.98 1.93
CA ARG A 180 11.75 21.21 2.49
C ARG A 180 12.18 21.04 3.93
N ARG A 181 13.09 21.90 4.37
CA ARG A 181 13.49 22.02 5.78
C ARG A 181 12.30 22.22 6.71
N ASP A 182 11.25 22.88 6.23
CA ASP A 182 10.06 23.24 7.00
C ASP A 182 9.03 22.11 7.09
N ASP A 183 9.15 21.07 6.25
CA ASP A 183 8.26 19.91 6.26
C ASP A 183 8.69 18.87 7.32
N GLY A 184 9.91 18.99 7.84
CA GLY A 184 10.50 18.07 8.82
C GLY A 184 10.20 18.42 10.28
N ASP A 185 10.43 17.47 11.17
CA ASP A 185 10.31 17.67 12.62
C ASP A 185 11.38 18.64 13.14
N ASP A 186 10.94 19.62 13.94
CA ASP A 186 11.77 20.67 14.56
C ASP A 186 12.97 20.10 15.30
N ALA A 187 12.83 18.92 15.90
CA ALA A 187 13.91 18.25 16.63
C ALA A 187 15.14 17.96 15.75
N TYR A 188 14.96 17.77 14.44
CA TYR A 188 16.05 17.42 13.52
C TYR A 188 16.50 18.57 12.61
N ARG A 189 15.83 19.73 12.65
CA ARG A 189 16.14 20.89 11.81
C ARG A 189 17.59 21.35 11.91
N HIS A 190 18.20 21.29 13.10
CA HIS A 190 19.59 21.69 13.33
C HIS A 190 20.63 20.81 12.60
N LEU A 191 20.24 19.60 12.17
CA LEU A 191 21.11 18.70 11.39
C LEU A 191 20.99 18.94 9.88
N ILE A 192 19.97 19.68 9.44
CA ILE A 192 19.68 19.93 8.04
C ILE A 192 20.60 21.03 7.51
N ARG A 193 21.22 20.77 6.35
CA ARG A 193 22.23 21.62 5.72
C ARG A 193 21.72 22.37 4.49
N ARG A 194 20.52 22.03 4.01
CA ARG A 194 19.93 22.59 2.78
C ARG A 194 18.45 22.93 3.00
N ASP A 195 17.92 23.83 2.19
CA ASP A 195 16.55 24.33 2.37
C ASP A 195 15.53 23.43 1.67
N GLU A 196 15.92 22.83 0.53
CA GLU A 196 15.12 21.89 -0.24
C GLU A 196 16.00 20.73 -0.76
N TRP A 197 15.43 19.54 -0.93
CA TRP A 197 16.09 18.36 -1.50
C TRP A 197 15.08 17.33 -2.00
N ASP A 198 15.53 16.41 -2.84
CA ASP A 198 14.71 15.30 -3.33
C ASP A 198 14.79 14.06 -2.42
N VAL A 199 13.67 13.35 -2.33
CA VAL A 199 13.50 12.11 -1.56
C VAL A 199 12.97 11.01 -2.49
N VAL A 200 13.73 9.92 -2.57
CA VAL A 200 13.35 8.73 -3.33
C VAL A 200 12.45 7.83 -2.49
N LEU A 201 11.24 7.55 -2.99
CA LEU A 201 10.33 6.57 -2.41
C LEU A 201 10.25 5.32 -3.31
N PRO A 202 10.72 4.17 -2.81
CA PRO A 202 10.68 2.95 -3.58
C PRO A 202 9.34 2.22 -3.41
N GLU A 203 8.85 1.62 -4.49
CA GLU A 203 7.91 0.50 -4.41
C GLU A 203 8.73 -0.78 -4.41
N LEU A 204 8.51 -1.66 -3.41
CA LEU A 204 9.35 -2.83 -3.21
C LEU A 204 8.56 -4.13 -3.40
N ASP A 205 9.20 -5.10 -4.03
CA ASP A 205 8.75 -6.49 -4.14
C ASP A 205 9.76 -7.41 -3.44
N PRO A 206 9.57 -7.73 -2.14
CA PRO A 206 10.47 -8.55 -1.34
C PRO A 206 10.61 -9.99 -1.83
N PHE A 207 9.72 -10.44 -2.73
CA PHE A 207 9.67 -11.82 -3.22
C PHE A 207 10.00 -11.95 -4.71
N SER A 208 10.33 -10.86 -5.39
CA SER A 208 10.74 -10.87 -6.80
C SER A 208 12.06 -11.64 -6.97
N ARG A 209 11.99 -12.82 -7.57
CA ARG A 209 13.14 -13.51 -8.18
C ARG A 209 13.22 -13.04 -9.63
N TRP A 210 14.27 -12.34 -10.03
CA TRP A 210 14.49 -12.05 -11.45
C TRP A 210 14.66 -13.38 -12.22
N SER A 211 13.85 -13.58 -13.25
CA SER A 211 14.19 -14.41 -14.41
C SER A 211 15.12 -13.59 -15.30
N GLY A 212 16.37 -14.03 -15.44
CA GLY A 212 17.33 -13.46 -16.38
C GLY A 212 17.03 -13.81 -17.83
#